data_AF-A0A6F9BEQ7-F1
#
_entry.id   AF-A0A6F9BEQ7-F1
#
_cell.length_a   1.000
_cell.length_b   1.000
_cell.length_c   1.000
_cell.angle_alpha   90.00
_cell.angle_beta   90.00
_cell.angle_gamma   90.00
#
_symmetry.space_group_name_H-M   'P 1'
#
loop_
_entity.id
_entity.type
_entity.pdbx_description
1 polymer ?
#
loop_
_entity_poly.entity_id
_entity_poly.type
_entity_poly.pdbx_seq_one_letter_code
_entity_poly.pdbx_strand_id
1 'polypeptide(L)'
;MPKPDLLCLVQLLDNTIQTFTVNKQDAGEVLLEQVCNQLGLLERHFFSLQLRDSNTTIVAQTHSPRWLEANKPLKKQLKGKKH
;
A
#
# COMPACT_ATOMS: atom_id res chain seq x y z
N MET A 1 24.53 5.18 5.26
CA MET A 1 23.63 6.03 4.44
C MET A 1 22.20 5.77 4.88
N PRO A 2 21.36 6.80 5.05
CA PRO A 2 19.94 6.59 5.34
C PRO A 2 19.33 5.78 4.19
N LYS A 3 18.57 4.75 4.55
CA LYS A 3 17.90 3.92 3.57
C LYS A 3 16.84 4.80 2.87
N PRO A 4 16.68 4.72 1.55
CA PRO A 4 15.75 5.56 0.82
C PRO A 4 14.29 5.20 1.15
N ASP A 5 13.55 6.21 1.59
CA ASP A 5 12.17 6.09 2.02
C ASP A 5 11.18 6.34 0.88
N LEU A 6 10.01 5.74 1.00
CA LEU A 6 8.85 5.95 0.14
C LEU A 6 7.77 6.65 0.97
N LEU A 7 7.13 7.64 0.35
CA LEU A 7 5.93 8.27 0.87
C LEU A 7 4.71 7.57 0.27
N CYS A 8 3.97 6.83 1.07
CA CYS A 8 2.78 6.09 0.65
C CYS A 8 1.53 6.82 1.13
N LEU A 9 0.68 7.23 0.18
CA LEU A 9 -0.66 7.75 0.45
C LEU A 9 -1.65 6.58 0.46
N VAL A 10 -2.27 6.34 1.61
CA VAL A 10 -3.23 5.25 1.80
C VAL A 10 -4.61 5.87 1.97
N GLN A 11 -5.51 5.57 1.03
CA GLN A 11 -6.93 5.90 1.17
C GLN A 11 -7.62 4.81 1.99
N LEU A 12 -8.27 5.22 3.08
CA LEU A 12 -9.01 4.34 3.97
C LEU A 12 -10.46 4.14 3.51
N LEU A 13 -11.18 3.25 4.20
CA LEU A 13 -12.57 2.91 3.88
C LEU A 13 -13.55 4.06 4.13
N ASP A 14 -13.20 5.01 4.99
CA ASP A 14 -13.96 6.25 5.25
C ASP A 14 -13.60 7.40 4.28
N ASN A 15 -12.84 7.10 3.23
CA ASN A 15 -12.32 8.02 2.22
C ASN A 15 -11.28 9.03 2.72
N THR A 16 -10.82 8.94 3.97
CA THR A 16 -9.67 9.74 4.43
C THR A 16 -8.37 9.23 3.79
N ILE A 17 -7.41 10.13 3.60
CA ILE A 17 -6.08 9.79 3.09
C ILE A 17 -5.08 10.01 4.23
N GLN A 18 -4.34 8.95 4.56
CA GLN A 18 -3.24 9.01 5.52
C GLN A 18 -1.91 8.75 4.83
N THR A 19 -0.85 9.34 5.38
CA THR A 19 0.49 9.31 4.80
C THR A 19 1.42 8.47 5.66
N PHE A 20 2.11 7.52 5.03
CA PHE A 20 3.05 6.61 5.70
C PHE A 20 4.42 6.70 5.05
N THR A 21 5.47 6.78 5.87
CA THR A 21 6.86 6.74 5.42
C THR A 21 7.44 5.37 5.71
N VAL A 22 7.78 4.63 4.67
CA VAL A 22 8.25 3.25 4.75
C VAL A 22 9.51 3.07 3.93
N ASN A 23 10.35 2.09 4.26
CA ASN A 23 11.54 1.89 3.47
C ASN A 23 11.22 1.21 2.14
N LYS A 24 11.86 1.64 1.04
CA LYS A 24 11.62 1.01 -0.27
C LYS A 24 11.99 -0.47 -0.32
N GLN A 25 12.82 -0.95 0.60
CA GLN A 25 13.26 -2.33 0.69
C GLN A 25 12.38 -3.18 1.61
N ASP A 26 11.53 -2.57 2.42
CA ASP A 26 10.66 -3.27 3.34
C ASP A 26 9.63 -4.10 2.58
N ALA A 27 9.22 -5.21 3.22
CA ALA A 27 8.16 -6.06 2.74
C ALA A 27 6.81 -5.31 2.78
N GLY A 28 5.86 -5.67 1.92
CA GLY A 28 4.54 -5.05 1.89
C GLY A 28 3.81 -5.12 3.24
N GLU A 29 4.05 -6.17 4.00
CA GLU A 29 3.49 -6.33 5.35
C GLU A 29 3.82 -5.17 6.29
N VAL A 30 5.01 -4.58 6.17
CA VAL A 30 5.43 -3.45 7.03
C VAL A 30 4.51 -2.24 6.85
N LEU A 31 4.11 -1.94 5.61
CA LEU A 31 3.15 -0.86 5.34
C LEU A 31 1.76 -1.19 5.88
N LEU A 32 1.28 -2.43 5.65
CA LEU A 32 -0.02 -2.87 6.16
C LEU A 32 -0.07 -2.82 7.69
N GLU A 33 0.98 -3.28 8.36
CA GLU A 33 1.07 -3.26 9.82
C GLU A 33 1.05 -1.82 10.36
N GLN A 34 1.79 -0.89 9.76
CA GLN A 34 1.73 0.52 10.18
C GLN A 34 0.32 1.11 10.04
N VAL A 35 -0.37 0.82 8.94
CA VAL A 35 -1.77 1.27 8.73
C VAL A 35 -2.69 0.67 9.80
N CYS A 36 -2.62 -0.64 10.01
CA CYS A 36 -3.43 -1.31 11.02
C CYS A 36 -3.17 -0.80 12.44
N ASN A 37 -1.89 -0.55 12.78
CA ASN A 37 -1.51 -0.03 14.09
C ASN A 37 -2.03 1.40 14.32
N GLN A 38 -2.00 2.27 13.28
CA GLN A 38 -2.59 3.61 13.37
C GLN A 38 -4.11 3.55 13.56
N LEU A 39 -4.78 2.55 12.99
CA LEU A 39 -6.23 2.36 13.10
C LEU A 39 -6.66 1.54 14.33
N GLY A 40 -5.72 0.99 15.10
CA GLY A 40 -6.03 0.11 16.22
C GLY A 40 -6.72 -1.20 15.81
N LEU A 41 -6.48 -1.69 14.59
CA LEU A 41 -7.12 -2.91 14.07
C LEU A 41 -6.53 -4.16 14.72
N LEU A 42 -7.37 -4.96 15.39
CA LEU A 42 -6.98 -6.24 16.00
C LEU A 42 -6.86 -7.35 14.95
N GLU A 43 -7.89 -7.50 14.11
CA GLU A 43 -8.03 -8.61 13.15
C GLU A 43 -7.39 -8.29 11.79
N ARG A 44 -6.08 -8.00 11.79
CA ARG A 44 -5.32 -7.48 10.63
C ARG A 44 -5.34 -8.41 9.41
N HIS A 45 -5.50 -9.72 9.64
CA HIS A 45 -5.53 -10.75 8.60
C HIS A 45 -6.76 -10.68 7.67
N PHE A 46 -7.80 -9.91 8.03
CA PHE A 46 -8.92 -9.67 7.11
C PHE A 46 -8.69 -8.50 6.14
N PHE A 47 -7.60 -7.76 6.30
CA PHE A 47 -7.36 -6.53 5.55
C PHE A 47 -6.12 -6.66 4.67
N SER A 48 -6.15 -5.94 3.54
CA SER A 48 -5.00 -5.73 2.68
C SER A 48 -5.12 -4.36 2.00
N LEU A 49 -4.03 -3.90 1.39
CA LEU A 49 -3.99 -2.64 0.65
C LEU A 49 -4.07 -2.92 -0.84
N GLN A 50 -4.89 -2.14 -1.54
CA GLN A 50 -4.93 -2.15 -3.00
C GLN A 50 -3.90 -1.14 -3.53
N LEU A 51 -3.10 -1.56 -4.50
CA LEU A 51 -2.20 -0.69 -5.25
C LEU A 51 -3.00 0.01 -6.35
N ARG A 52 -2.99 1.35 -6.34
CA ARG A 52 -3.59 2.17 -7.40
C ARG A 52 -2.50 2.90 -8.16
N ASP A 53 -2.55 2.82 -9.49
CA ASP A 53 -1.76 3.70 -10.34
C ASP A 53 -2.44 5.09 -10.39
N SER A 54 -1.66 6.15 -10.61
CA SER A 54 -2.14 7.54 -10.66
C SER A 54 -3.25 7.78 -11.69
N ASN A 55 -3.44 6.89 -12.66
CA ASN A 55 -4.47 6.96 -13.70
C ASN A 55 -5.71 6.08 -13.45
N THR A 56 -5.73 5.28 -12.39
CA THR A 56 -6.85 4.37 -12.09
C THR A 56 -7.77 4.97 -11.02
N THR A 57 -8.95 5.41 -11.43
CA THR A 57 -10.04 5.72 -10.51
C THR A 57 -10.70 4.43 -10.00
N ILE A 58 -11.27 4.45 -8.80
CA ILE A 58 -11.98 3.32 -8.16
C ILE A 58 -13.04 2.64 -9.04
N VAL A 59 -13.61 3.38 -10.00
CA VAL A 59 -14.65 2.91 -10.92
C VAL A 59 -14.12 2.27 -12.20
N ALA A 60 -12.81 2.39 -12.50
CA ALA A 60 -12.20 1.89 -13.73
C ALA A 60 -11.57 0.49 -13.58
N GLN A 61 -11.57 -0.09 -12.37
CA GLN A 61 -10.89 -1.36 -12.10
C GLN A 61 -11.75 -2.58 -12.50
N THR A 62 -12.03 -2.72 -13.79
CA THR A 62 -12.75 -3.88 -14.36
C THR A 62 -11.85 -5.12 -14.52
N HIS A 63 -10.54 -4.96 -14.42
CA HIS A 63 -9.56 -6.06 -14.47
C HIS A 63 -8.85 -6.18 -13.12
N SER A 64 -9.14 -7.26 -12.40
CA SER A 64 -8.45 -7.82 -11.21
C SER A 64 -7.69 -6.80 -10.33
N PRO A 65 -8.22 -6.43 -9.15
CA PRO A 65 -7.55 -5.50 -8.25
C PRO A 65 -6.14 -5.99 -7.89
N ARG A 66 -5.16 -5.10 -8.02
CA ARG A 66 -3.78 -5.41 -7.67
C ARG A 66 -3.55 -5.19 -6.18
N TRP A 67 -3.46 -6.28 -5.41
CA TRP A 67 -3.23 -6.23 -3.98
C TRP A 67 -1.75 -6.12 -3.63
N LEU A 68 -1.46 -5.52 -2.48
CA LEU A 68 -0.15 -5.51 -1.87
C LEU A 68 0.22 -6.92 -1.39
N GLU A 69 1.37 -7.40 -1.83
CA GLU A 69 1.91 -8.70 -1.46
C GLU A 69 2.77 -8.57 -0.21
N ALA A 70 2.38 -9.25 0.87
CA ALA A 70 3.03 -9.15 2.18
C ALA A 70 4.55 -9.38 2.13
N ASN A 71 4.99 -10.43 1.44
CA ASN A 71 6.39 -10.88 1.42
C ASN A 71 7.29 -10.18 0.39
N LYS A 72 6.75 -9.30 -0.46
CA LYS A 72 7.54 -8.67 -1.54
C LYS A 72 8.00 -7.25 -1.16
N PRO A 73 9.23 -6.85 -1.54
CA PRO A 73 9.70 -5.48 -1.31
C PRO A 73 8.82 -4.42 -1.98
N LEU A 74 8.48 -3.35 -1.27
CA LEU A 74 7.64 -2.25 -1.77
C LEU A 74 8.14 -1.66 -3.09
N LYS A 75 9.46 -1.48 -3.29
CA LYS A 75 10.02 -0.99 -4.57
C LYS A 75 9.69 -1.85 -5.80
N LYS A 76 9.42 -3.15 -5.60
CA LYS A 76 9.05 -4.08 -6.68
C LYS A 76 7.56 -4.05 -6.97
N GLN A 77 6.77 -3.54 -6.02
CA GLN A 77 5.32 -3.49 -6.10
C GLN A 77 4.84 -2.11 -6.55
N LEU A 78 5.39 -1.02 -6.01
CA LEU A 78 4.90 0.33 -6.28
C LEU A 78 5.41 0.94 -7.60
N LYS A 79 6.31 0.27 -8.32
CA LYS A 79 6.62 0.66 -9.70
C LYS A 79 5.44 0.25 -10.58
N GLY A 80 4.68 1.23 -11.07
CA GLY A 80 3.64 1.00 -12.09
C GLY A 80 4.23 0.18 -13.24
N LYS A 81 3.42 -0.72 -13.82
CA LYS A 81 3.85 -1.45 -15.02
C LYS A 81 4.11 -0.39 -16.08
N LYS A 82 5.36 -0.28 -16.55
CA LYS A 82 5.63 0.43 -17.80
C LYS A 82 4.83 -0.31 -18.88
N HIS A 83 3.78 0.33 -19.38
CA HIS A 83 3.19 -0.04 -20.65
C HIS A 83 4.15 0.35 -21.76
#